data_AF-A0A1H0CFQ1-F1
#
_entry.id   AF-A0A1H0CFQ1-F1
#
_cell.length_a   1.000
_cell.length_b   1.000
_cell.length_c   1.000
_cell.angle_alpha   90.00
_cell.angle_beta   90.00
_cell.angle_gamma   90.00
#
_symmetry.space_group_name_H-M   'P 1'
#
loop_
_entity.id
_entity.type
_entity.pdbx_description
1 polymer ?
#
loop_
_entity_poly.entity_id
_entity_poly.type
_entity_poly.pdbx_seq_one_letter_code
_entity_poly.pdbx_strand_id
1 'polypeptide(L)'
;MSRSKEVKFRNNILNQQDKYEKLRKTAFKELKILEEYFGKRTVDQIQIYRNILKHLEATQKEISYNGVRGVTLGILTTVLVYIFNTGVIASLLKMKISLGSWIIEAIAMIIATFILFVYFLVMYFFGASSFFIEDMKRRKQIYINEFLIKTIEEKLEEIKDNQK
;
A
#
# COMPACT_ATOMS: atom_id res chain seq x y z
N MET A 1 -20.99 5.91 -29.58
CA MET A 1 -20.02 5.07 -28.83
C MET A 1 -20.14 3.65 -29.38
N SER A 2 -19.04 2.96 -29.78
CA SER A 2 -19.20 1.64 -30.43
C SER A 2 -19.74 0.61 -29.44
N ARG A 3 -20.63 -0.28 -29.90
CA ARG A 3 -21.27 -1.35 -29.11
C ARG A 3 -20.25 -2.18 -28.29
N SER A 4 -19.03 -2.32 -28.80
CA SER A 4 -17.91 -2.99 -28.13
C SER A 4 -17.35 -2.21 -26.93
N LYS A 5 -17.29 -0.87 -26.98
CA LYS A 5 -16.85 -0.03 -25.86
C LYS A 5 -17.85 -0.08 -24.70
N GLU A 6 -19.14 -0.10 -25.00
CA GLU A 6 -20.22 -0.17 -24.01
C GLU A 6 -20.23 -1.52 -23.26
N VAL A 7 -20.10 -2.64 -23.99
CA VAL A 7 -20.00 -3.97 -23.39
C VAL A 7 -18.77 -4.10 -22.49
N LYS A 8 -17.61 -3.58 -22.93
CA LYS A 8 -16.38 -3.54 -22.11
C LYS A 8 -16.56 -2.72 -20.83
N PHE A 9 -17.22 -1.57 -20.93
CA PHE A 9 -17.50 -0.71 -19.77
C PHE A 9 -18.43 -1.41 -18.77
N ARG A 10 -19.52 -2.01 -19.25
CA ARG A 10 -20.46 -2.78 -18.41
C ARG A 10 -19.76 -3.93 -17.68
N ASN A 11 -18.95 -4.71 -18.40
CA ASN A 11 -18.21 -5.82 -17.80
C ASN A 11 -17.19 -5.34 -16.75
N ASN A 12 -16.54 -4.19 -16.98
CA ASN A 12 -15.64 -3.60 -15.99
C ASN A 12 -16.38 -3.19 -14.70
N ILE A 13 -17.57 -2.61 -14.80
CA ILE A 13 -18.40 -2.27 -13.63
C ILE A 13 -18.80 -3.54 -12.88
N LEU A 14 -19.31 -4.55 -13.58
CA LEU A 14 -19.75 -5.80 -12.95
C LEU A 14 -18.60 -6.50 -12.23
N ASN A 15 -17.43 -6.60 -12.87
CA ASN A 15 -16.23 -7.17 -12.25
C ASN A 15 -15.78 -6.38 -11.00
N GLN A 16 -15.93 -5.06 -11.00
CA GLN A 16 -15.67 -4.25 -9.82
C GLN A 16 -16.69 -4.52 -8.71
N GLN A 17 -17.98 -4.61 -9.05
CA GLN A 17 -19.04 -4.92 -8.09
C GLN A 17 -18.81 -6.28 -7.41
N ASP A 18 -18.48 -7.32 -8.16
CA ASP A 18 -18.16 -8.65 -7.61
C ASP A 18 -16.97 -8.60 -6.65
N LYS A 19 -15.93 -7.82 -7.01
CA LYS A 19 -14.76 -7.63 -6.15
C LYS A 19 -15.14 -6.95 -4.84
N TYR A 20 -15.97 -5.91 -4.89
CA TYR A 20 -16.43 -5.20 -3.69
C TYR A 20 -17.43 -6.02 -2.88
N GLU A 21 -18.24 -6.87 -3.50
CA GLU A 21 -19.12 -7.79 -2.80
C GLU A 21 -18.35 -8.74 -1.89
N LYS A 22 -17.23 -9.29 -2.38
CA LYS A 22 -16.34 -10.12 -1.54
C LYS A 22 -15.81 -9.35 -0.34
N LEU A 23 -15.41 -8.09 -0.52
CA LEU A 23 -14.94 -7.24 0.57
C LEU A 23 -16.04 -6.92 1.58
N ARG A 24 -17.26 -6.64 1.12
CA ARG A 24 -18.44 -6.44 1.99
C ARG A 24 -18.75 -7.69 2.81
N LYS A 25 -18.68 -8.89 2.21
CA LYS A 25 -18.84 -10.16 2.95
C LYS A 25 -17.79 -10.34 4.03
N THR A 26 -16.54 -9.95 3.77
CA THR A 26 -15.48 -9.95 4.78
C THR A 26 -15.79 -8.95 5.89
N ALA A 27 -16.20 -7.73 5.54
CA ALA A 27 -16.58 -6.72 6.52
C ALA A 27 -17.68 -7.23 7.46
N PHE A 28 -18.75 -7.83 6.96
CA PHE A 28 -19.80 -8.40 7.83
C PHE A 28 -19.29 -9.47 8.81
N LYS A 29 -18.32 -10.30 8.38
CA LYS A 29 -17.70 -11.28 9.28
C LYS A 29 -16.87 -10.59 10.36
N GLU A 30 -16.09 -9.57 9.99
CA GLU A 30 -15.32 -8.76 10.94
C GLU A 30 -16.23 -8.03 11.94
N LEU A 31 -17.33 -7.44 11.47
CA LEU A 31 -18.32 -6.78 12.33
C LEU A 31 -18.85 -7.74 13.41
N LYS A 32 -19.24 -8.95 13.01
CA LYS A 32 -19.77 -9.96 13.93
C LYS A 32 -18.75 -10.33 15.02
N ILE A 33 -17.47 -10.43 14.65
CA ILE A 33 -16.39 -10.71 15.61
C ILE A 33 -16.22 -9.54 16.57
N LEU A 34 -16.28 -8.31 16.07
CA LEU A 34 -16.18 -7.10 16.90
C LEU A 34 -17.37 -6.97 17.85
N GLU A 35 -18.59 -7.21 17.37
CA GLU A 35 -19.81 -7.25 18.19
C GLU A 35 -19.69 -8.30 19.30
N GLU A 36 -19.22 -9.51 18.99
CA GLU A 36 -18.98 -10.55 20.00
C GLU A 36 -17.91 -10.13 21.01
N TYR A 37 -16.79 -9.56 20.55
CA TYR A 37 -15.69 -9.16 21.41
C TYR A 37 -16.07 -8.02 22.37
N PHE A 38 -16.71 -6.96 21.86
CA PHE A 38 -17.11 -5.82 22.68
C PHE A 38 -18.37 -6.11 23.52
N GLY A 39 -19.25 -6.99 23.04
CA GLY A 39 -20.43 -7.47 23.78
C GLY A 39 -20.09 -8.30 25.02
N LYS A 40 -18.86 -8.83 25.13
CA LYS A 40 -18.38 -9.49 26.37
C LYS A 40 -18.25 -8.53 27.56
N ARG A 41 -18.12 -7.22 27.31
CA ARG A 41 -17.81 -6.21 28.34
C ARG A 41 -19.01 -5.37 28.76
N THR A 42 -20.02 -5.23 27.89
CA THR A 42 -21.20 -4.41 28.13
C THR A 42 -22.39 -4.97 27.35
N VAL A 43 -23.59 -4.86 27.92
CA VAL A 43 -24.85 -5.28 27.29
C VAL A 43 -25.50 -4.12 26.53
N ASP A 44 -25.12 -2.87 26.85
CA ASP A 44 -25.62 -1.69 26.14
C ASP A 44 -25.11 -1.64 24.70
N GLN A 45 -26.03 -1.88 23.75
CA GLN A 45 -25.81 -1.86 22.30
C GLN A 45 -25.18 -0.54 21.82
N ILE A 46 -25.62 0.60 22.36
CA ILE A 46 -25.08 1.91 21.96
C ILE A 46 -23.61 1.99 22.35
N GLN A 47 -23.27 1.57 23.57
CA GLN A 47 -21.90 1.56 24.04
C GLN A 47 -21.03 0.55 23.26
N ILE A 48 -21.57 -0.62 22.90
CA ILE A 48 -20.87 -1.59 22.03
C ILE A 48 -20.50 -0.93 20.71
N TYR A 49 -21.47 -0.38 19.99
CA TYR A 49 -21.24 0.24 18.68
C TYR A 49 -20.29 1.44 18.75
N ARG A 50 -20.39 2.28 19.77
CA ARG A 50 -19.43 3.38 19.99
C ARG A 50 -18.00 2.88 20.22
N ASN A 51 -17.83 1.79 20.95
CA ASN A 51 -16.52 1.20 21.18
C ASN A 51 -15.94 0.60 19.90
N ILE A 52 -16.76 -0.07 19.09
CA ILE A 52 -16.36 -0.60 17.79
C ILE A 52 -15.95 0.54 16.85
N LEU A 53 -16.74 1.61 16.78
CA LEU A 53 -16.45 2.79 15.96
C LEU A 53 -15.08 3.37 16.30
N LYS A 54 -14.81 3.64 17.59
CA LYS A 54 -13.50 4.13 18.05
C LYS A 54 -12.35 3.19 17.68
N HIS A 55 -12.56 1.87 17.79
CA HIS A 55 -11.56 0.88 17.41
C HIS A 55 -11.25 0.92 15.90
N LEU A 56 -12.29 1.00 15.06
CA LEU A 56 -12.15 1.06 13.60
C LEU A 56 -11.45 2.35 13.15
N GLU A 57 -11.80 3.50 13.73
CA GLU A 57 -11.15 4.78 13.45
C GLU A 57 -9.66 4.76 13.82
N ALA A 58 -9.33 4.24 15.01
CA ALA A 58 -7.94 4.10 15.45
C ALA A 58 -7.15 3.19 14.49
N THR A 59 -7.73 2.05 14.13
CA THR A 59 -7.12 1.09 13.21
C THR A 59 -6.95 1.69 11.81
N GLN A 60 -7.93 2.44 11.31
CA GLN A 60 -7.82 3.13 10.02
C GLN A 60 -6.73 4.19 10.03
N LYS A 61 -6.57 4.93 11.14
CA LYS A 61 -5.48 5.90 11.31
C LYS A 61 -4.11 5.22 11.31
N GLU A 62 -3.97 4.10 12.01
CA GLU A 62 -2.73 3.32 12.03
C GLU A 62 -2.38 2.80 10.63
N ILE A 63 -3.34 2.18 9.96
CA ILE A 63 -3.17 1.59 8.63
C ILE A 63 -2.90 2.66 7.56
N SER A 64 -3.49 3.85 7.68
CA SER A 64 -3.24 4.96 6.76
C SER A 64 -1.89 5.64 6.98
N TYR A 65 -1.24 5.41 8.12
CA TYR A 65 0.05 6.02 8.44
C TYR A 65 1.15 5.53 7.49
N ASN A 66 1.69 6.45 6.70
CA ASN A 66 2.73 6.19 5.70
C ASN A 66 4.15 6.45 6.22
N GLY A 67 4.33 6.74 7.51
CA GLY A 67 5.62 7.23 8.06
C GLY A 67 6.81 6.32 7.72
N VAL A 68 6.65 5.01 7.85
CA VAL A 68 7.71 4.03 7.59
C VAL A 68 8.18 4.07 6.12
N ARG A 69 7.26 4.32 5.17
CA ARG A 69 7.59 4.39 3.73
C ARG A 69 8.45 5.61 3.39
N GLY A 70 8.13 6.75 4.00
CA GLY A 70 8.91 7.98 3.84
C GLY A 70 10.34 7.81 4.38
N VAL A 71 10.47 7.12 5.52
CA VAL A 71 11.77 6.84 6.14
C VAL A 71 12.61 5.89 5.29
N THR A 72 12.07 4.77 4.80
CA THR A 72 12.84 3.84 3.97
C THR A 72 13.26 4.42 2.63
N LEU A 73 12.38 5.18 1.96
CA LEU A 73 12.74 5.90 0.73
C LEU A 73 13.78 7.00 1.02
N GLY A 74 13.67 7.67 2.17
CA GLY A 74 14.65 8.66 2.62
C GLY A 74 16.04 8.03 2.79
N ILE A 75 16.14 6.93 3.56
CA ILE A 75 17.39 6.20 3.78
C ILE A 75 18.00 5.73 2.46
N LEU A 76 17.18 5.13 1.58
CA LEU A 76 17.66 4.66 0.27
C LEU A 76 18.21 5.80 -0.58
N THR A 77 17.50 6.93 -0.61
CA THR A 77 17.94 8.14 -1.33
C THR A 77 19.24 8.69 -0.76
N THR A 78 19.39 8.74 0.57
CA THR A 78 20.61 9.20 1.22
C THR A 78 21.81 8.30 0.90
N VAL A 79 21.62 6.98 0.92
CA VAL A 79 22.67 6.01 0.54
C VAL A 79 23.07 6.21 -0.92
N LEU A 80 22.11 6.39 -1.83
CA LEU A 80 22.38 6.69 -3.23
C LEU A 80 23.19 7.97 -3.38
N VAL A 81 22.72 9.08 -2.81
CA VAL A 81 23.41 10.37 -2.86
C VAL A 81 24.82 10.24 -2.30
N TYR A 82 25.02 9.53 -1.20
CA TYR A 82 26.34 9.28 -0.64
C TYR A 82 27.26 8.53 -1.60
N ILE A 83 26.79 7.46 -2.26
CA ILE A 83 27.58 6.70 -3.25
C ILE A 83 27.98 7.56 -4.45
N PHE A 84 27.06 8.41 -4.93
CA PHE A 84 27.36 9.37 -6.00
C PHE A 84 28.37 10.44 -5.55
N ASN A 85 28.19 10.98 -4.35
CA ASN A 85 28.95 12.12 -3.85
C ASN A 85 30.34 11.75 -3.31
N THR A 86 30.54 10.52 -2.82
CA THR A 86 31.85 10.01 -2.39
C THR A 86 32.77 9.63 -3.55
N GLY A 87 32.33 9.78 -4.79
CA GLY A 87 33.17 9.53 -5.95
C GLY A 87 33.51 8.05 -6.10
N VAL A 88 32.68 7.13 -5.61
CA VAL A 88 32.79 5.69 -5.95
C VAL A 88 32.75 5.51 -7.46
N ILE A 89 31.90 6.28 -8.15
CA ILE A 89 31.86 6.34 -9.61
C ILE A 89 33.19 6.87 -10.16
N ALA A 90 33.73 7.95 -9.61
CA ALA A 90 35.03 8.48 -10.04
C ALA A 90 36.18 7.49 -9.79
N SER A 91 36.10 6.66 -8.74
CA SER A 91 37.07 5.62 -8.41
C SER A 91 36.94 4.39 -9.32
N LEU A 92 35.71 4.02 -9.71
CA LEU A 92 35.42 3.03 -10.74
C LEU A 92 35.93 3.49 -12.12
N LEU A 93 35.77 4.78 -12.46
CA LEU A 93 36.27 5.39 -13.70
C LEU A 93 37.80 5.52 -13.73
N LYS A 94 38.45 5.67 -12.56
CA LYS A 94 39.91 5.70 -12.42
C LYS A 94 40.56 4.32 -12.46
N MET A 95 39.77 3.25 -12.40
CA MET A 95 40.26 1.90 -12.62
C MET A 95 40.69 1.79 -14.08
N LYS A 96 41.99 2.02 -14.35
CA LYS A 96 42.57 1.79 -15.67
C LYS A 96 42.44 0.31 -15.98
N ILE A 97 41.40 -0.05 -16.71
CA ILE A 97 41.32 -1.35 -17.35
C ILE A 97 42.34 -1.26 -18.49
N SER A 98 43.53 -1.84 -18.32
CA SER A 98 44.61 -1.76 -19.33
C SER A 98 44.26 -2.60 -20.57
N LEU A 99 43.24 -2.18 -21.30
CA LEU A 99 42.89 -2.71 -22.61
C LEU A 99 43.50 -1.72 -23.58
N GLY A 100 44.49 -2.16 -24.36
CA GLY A 100 45.36 -1.30 -25.18
C GLY A 100 44.68 -0.44 -26.26
N SER A 101 43.36 -0.28 -26.23
CA SER A 101 42.54 0.58 -27.08
C SER A 101 41.55 1.39 -26.23
N TRP A 102 41.60 2.71 -26.39
CA TRP A 102 40.69 3.68 -25.75
C TRP A 102 39.20 3.41 -26.03
N ILE A 103 38.89 2.76 -27.16
CA ILE A 103 37.53 2.35 -27.53
C ILE A 103 37.04 1.24 -26.60
N ILE A 104 37.91 0.29 -26.29
CA ILE A 104 37.57 -0.85 -25.42
C ILE A 104 37.36 -0.35 -23.99
N GLU A 105 38.19 0.58 -23.52
CA GLU A 105 38.02 1.23 -22.22
C GLU A 105 36.66 1.97 -22.13
N ALA A 106 36.29 2.72 -23.17
CA ALA A 106 35.01 3.43 -23.22
C ALA A 106 33.80 2.48 -23.19
N ILE A 107 33.84 1.40 -23.98
CA ILE A 107 32.78 0.38 -24.00
C ILE A 107 32.66 -0.30 -22.63
N ALA A 108 33.79 -0.64 -21.99
CA ALA A 108 33.81 -1.26 -20.67
C ALA A 108 33.17 -0.34 -19.60
N MET A 109 33.45 0.96 -19.64
CA MET A 109 32.83 1.94 -18.72
C MET A 109 31.32 2.07 -18.91
N ILE A 110 30.84 2.08 -20.15
CA ILE A 110 29.40 2.12 -20.46
C ILE A 110 28.70 0.87 -19.90
N ILE A 111 29.29 -0.31 -20.13
CA ILE A 111 28.75 -1.58 -19.63
C ILE A 111 28.75 -1.60 -18.09
N ALA A 112 29.84 -1.19 -17.45
CA ALA A 112 29.92 -1.14 -15.99
C ALA A 112 28.88 -0.19 -15.38
N THR A 113 28.67 0.97 -16.00
CA THR A 113 27.64 1.94 -15.58
C THR A 113 26.24 1.35 -15.76
N PHE A 114 25.99 0.65 -16.86
CA PHE A 114 24.72 -0.02 -17.11
C PHE A 114 24.46 -1.14 -16.10
N ILE A 115 25.45 -1.96 -15.77
CA ILE A 115 25.34 -3.02 -14.75
C ILE A 115 25.02 -2.41 -13.38
N LEU A 116 25.72 -1.33 -13.00
CA LEU A 116 25.48 -0.62 -11.75
C LEU A 116 24.05 -0.04 -11.70
N PHE A 117 23.59 0.57 -12.80
CA PHE A 117 22.22 1.04 -12.93
C PHE A 117 21.19 -0.09 -12.78
N VAL A 118 21.38 -1.21 -13.48
CA VAL A 118 20.50 -2.38 -13.39
C VAL A 118 20.50 -2.95 -11.96
N TYR A 119 21.66 -3.05 -11.32
CA TYR A 119 21.77 -3.49 -9.92
C TYR A 119 20.95 -2.60 -8.98
N PHE A 120 21.05 -1.27 -9.12
CA PHE A 120 20.24 -0.35 -8.32
C PHE A 120 18.76 -0.44 -8.62
N LEU A 121 18.38 -0.61 -9.88
CA LEU A 121 16.99 -0.79 -10.29
C LEU A 121 16.43 -2.08 -9.68
N VAL A 122 17.17 -3.18 -9.72
CA VAL A 122 16.81 -4.45 -9.08
C VAL A 122 16.67 -4.29 -7.57
N MET A 123 17.65 -3.66 -6.90
CA MET A 123 17.59 -3.40 -5.45
C MET A 123 16.40 -2.51 -5.07
N TYR A 124 16.10 -1.49 -5.88
CA TYR A 124 14.92 -0.64 -5.71
C TYR A 124 13.63 -1.46 -5.83
N PHE A 125 13.49 -2.29 -6.88
CA PHE A 125 12.30 -3.13 -7.03
C PHE A 125 12.21 -4.24 -5.98
N PHE A 126 13.30 -4.86 -5.55
CA PHE A 126 13.29 -5.81 -4.44
C PHE A 126 12.85 -5.13 -3.14
N GLY A 127 13.45 -3.99 -2.81
CA GLY A 127 13.08 -3.19 -1.65
C GLY A 127 11.65 -2.69 -1.71
N ALA A 128 11.17 -2.24 -2.89
CA ALA A 128 9.83 -1.69 -3.10
C ALA A 128 8.74 -2.77 -3.30
N SER A 129 9.09 -3.99 -3.73
CA SER A 129 8.13 -5.04 -4.10
C SER A 129 7.27 -5.52 -2.93
N SER A 130 7.89 -5.72 -1.76
CA SER A 130 7.18 -6.05 -0.52
C SER A 130 6.16 -4.97 -0.18
N PHE A 131 6.51 -3.69 -0.38
CA PHE A 131 5.61 -2.57 -0.15
C PHE A 131 4.37 -2.61 -1.05
N PHE A 132 4.46 -3.05 -2.31
CA PHE A 132 3.30 -3.09 -3.21
C PHE A 132 2.28 -4.17 -2.82
N ILE A 133 2.74 -5.35 -2.39
CA ILE A 133 1.86 -6.44 -1.93
C ILE A 133 1.16 -6.02 -0.64
N GLU A 134 1.91 -5.44 0.30
CA GLU A 134 1.36 -4.90 1.53
C GLU A 134 0.40 -3.74 1.25
N ASP A 135 0.70 -2.85 0.31
CA ASP A 135 -0.19 -1.74 -0.08
C ASP A 135 -1.55 -2.23 -0.56
N MET A 136 -1.58 -3.31 -1.36
CA MET A 136 -2.85 -3.86 -1.84
C MET A 136 -3.70 -4.44 -0.71
N LYS A 137 -3.08 -5.17 0.23
CA LYS A 137 -3.77 -5.67 1.43
C LYS A 137 -4.28 -4.51 2.28
N ARG A 138 -3.44 -3.49 2.46
CA ARG A 138 -3.74 -2.27 3.20
C ARG A 138 -4.95 -1.54 2.64
N ARG A 139 -5.01 -1.32 1.33
CA ARG A 139 -6.15 -0.68 0.65
C ARG A 139 -7.44 -1.47 0.82
N LYS A 140 -7.37 -2.81 0.76
CA LYS A 140 -8.55 -3.66 1.02
C LYS A 140 -9.05 -3.49 2.45
N GLN A 141 -8.14 -3.43 3.44
CA GLN A 141 -8.52 -3.22 4.84
C GLN A 141 -9.08 -1.82 5.07
N ILE A 142 -8.50 -0.78 4.45
CA ILE A 142 -9.06 0.59 4.50
C ILE A 142 -10.50 0.58 4.00
N TYR A 143 -10.77 -0.04 2.85
CA TYR A 143 -12.14 -0.16 2.33
C TYR A 143 -13.09 -0.90 3.28
N ILE A 144 -12.62 -1.99 3.90
CA ILE A 144 -13.41 -2.75 4.88
C ILE A 144 -13.73 -1.87 6.09
N ASN A 145 -12.73 -1.19 6.67
CA ASN A 145 -12.92 -0.31 7.82
C ASN A 145 -13.88 0.84 7.50
N GLU A 146 -13.71 1.50 6.35
CA GLU A 146 -14.62 2.57 5.90
C GLU A 146 -16.06 2.09 5.76
N PHE A 147 -16.25 0.89 5.19
CA PHE A 147 -17.58 0.30 5.09
C PHE A 147 -18.18 -0.01 6.47
N LEU A 148 -17.39 -0.59 7.38
CA LEU A 148 -17.82 -0.91 8.74
C LEU A 148 -18.19 0.33 9.56
N ILE A 149 -17.37 1.39 9.46
CA ILE A 149 -17.62 2.66 10.13
C ILE A 149 -18.99 3.19 9.73
N LYS A 150 -19.26 3.29 8.42
CA LYS A 150 -20.57 3.76 7.91
C LYS A 150 -21.72 2.88 8.38
N THR A 151 -21.58 1.55 8.31
CA THR A 151 -22.62 0.63 8.80
C THR A 151 -22.90 0.82 10.29
N ILE A 152 -21.89 1.11 11.10
CA ILE A 152 -22.06 1.32 12.54
C ILE A 152 -22.66 2.70 12.83
N GLU A 153 -22.27 3.73 12.08
CA GLU A 153 -22.88 5.06 12.15
C GLU A 153 -24.38 4.99 11.84
N GLU A 154 -24.76 4.31 10.75
CA GLU A 154 -26.15 4.06 10.38
C GLU A 154 -26.91 3.35 11.51
N LYS A 155 -26.35 2.27 12.07
CA LYS A 155 -26.95 1.55 13.22
C LYS A 155 -27.13 2.45 14.46
N LEU A 156 -26.16 3.32 14.74
CA LEU A 156 -26.23 4.25 15.88
C LEU A 156 -27.30 5.32 15.67
N GLU A 157 -27.46 5.82 14.44
CA GLU A 157 -28.51 6.77 14.07
C GLU A 157 -29.90 6.13 14.19
N GLU A 158 -30.08 4.92 13.67
CA GLU A 158 -31.34 4.17 13.78
C GLU A 158 -31.76 3.96 15.24
N ILE A 159 -30.83 3.59 16.12
CA ILE A 159 -31.14 3.42 17.56
C ILE A 159 -31.54 4.75 18.19
N LYS A 160 -30.87 5.85 17.82
CA LYS A 160 -31.15 7.18 18.37
C LYS A 160 -32.53 7.69 17.93
N ASP A 161 -32.93 7.43 16.69
CA ASP A 161 -34.23 7.84 16.19
C ASP A 161 -35.37 6.97 16.74
N ASN A 162 -35.12 5.69 17.01
CA ASN A 162 -36.08 4.82 17.71
C ASN A 162 -36.28 5.15 19.21
N GLN A 163 -35.42 5.99 19.78
CA GLN A 163 -35.49 6.45 21.18
C GLN A 163 -36.14 7.83 21.35
N LYS A 164 -36.49 8.52 20.26
CA LYS A 164 -37.24 9.78 20.26
C LYS A 164 -38.74 9.53 20.16
#